data_AF-A0A497B053-F1
#
_entry.id   AF-A0A497B053-F1
#
_cell.length_a   1.000
_cell.length_b   1.000
_cell.length_c   1.000
_cell.angle_alpha   90.00
_cell.angle_beta   90.00
_cell.angle_gamma   90.00
#
_symmetry.space_group_name_H-M   'P 1'
#
loop_
_entity.id
_entity.type
_entity.pdbx_description
1 polymer ?
#
loop_
_entity_poly.entity_id
_entity_poly.type
_entity_poly.pdbx_seq_one_letter_code
_entity_poly.pdbx_strand_id
1 'polypeptide(L)'
;MLASIIMHFRPLEKARLGKTPERSLHALFLELVREADEEIAARLHKAASLKPFTVSPLRGKLTWQDERPLVSPEETYKVRFTTLSEEALAPFKYSLT
;
A
#
# COMPACT_ATOMS: atom_id res chain seq x y z
N MET A 1 -11.67 -5.87 -13.33
CA MET A 1 -11.78 -6.93 -12.31
C MET A 1 -11.71 -6.27 -10.93
N LEU A 2 -12.52 -6.68 -9.95
CA LEU A 2 -12.32 -6.25 -8.55
C LEU A 2 -11.32 -7.18 -7.88
N ALA A 3 -10.20 -6.63 -7.40
CA ALA A 3 -9.19 -7.38 -6.67
C ALA A 3 -8.87 -6.72 -5.33
N SER A 4 -8.51 -7.53 -4.33
CA SER A 4 -8.07 -7.07 -3.01
C SER A 4 -6.79 -7.79 -2.61
N ILE A 5 -5.73 -7.03 -2.41
CA ILE A 5 -4.40 -7.51 -2.03
C ILE A 5 -4.14 -7.08 -0.59
N ILE A 6 -3.77 -8.03 0.27
CA ILE A 6 -3.36 -7.74 1.64
C ILE A 6 -1.84 -7.95 1.72
N MET A 7 -1.11 -6.87 1.99
CA MET A 7 0.32 -6.93 2.29
C MET A 7 0.54 -6.97 3.79
N HIS A 8 1.47 -7.82 4.22
CA HIS A 8 1.91 -7.92 5.61
C HIS A 8 3.29 -7.28 5.72
N PHE A 9 3.45 -6.38 6.68
CA PHE A 9 4.70 -5.70 6.97
C PHE A 9 5.16 -6.04 8.38
N ARG A 10 6.42 -6.45 8.50
CA ARG A 10 7.12 -6.54 9.77
C ARG A 10 8.22 -5.47 9.76
N PRO A 11 8.18 -4.47 10.65
CA PRO A 11 9.27 -3.50 10.75
C PRO A 11 10.58 -4.20 11.09
N LEU A 12 11.69 -3.72 10.55
CA LEU A 12 13.02 -4.23 10.90
C LEU A 12 13.46 -3.75 12.29
N GLU A 13 12.96 -2.58 12.69
CA GLU A 13 13.25 -1.95 13.97
C GLU A 13 12.05 -1.16 14.48
N LYS A 14 12.14 -0.72 15.74
CA LYS A 14 11.12 0.14 16.33
C LYS A 14 11.25 1.54 15.73
N ALA A 15 10.21 2.01 15.06
CA ALA A 15 10.26 3.26 14.31
C ALA A 15 8.99 4.10 14.48
N ARG A 16 9.16 5.42 14.48
CA ARG A 16 8.05 6.37 14.36
C ARG A 16 7.73 6.55 12.89
N LEU A 17 6.45 6.41 12.52
CA LEU A 17 6.01 6.69 11.17
C LEU A 17 5.85 8.20 10.93
N GLY A 18 5.81 8.59 9.65
CA GLY A 18 5.44 9.93 9.26
C GLY A 18 4.00 10.28 9.67
N LYS A 19 3.63 11.57 9.58
CA LYS A 19 2.29 12.06 9.93
C LYS A 19 1.17 11.45 9.09
N THR A 20 1.49 11.03 7.87
CA THR A 20 0.52 10.45 6.91
C THR A 20 1.07 9.15 6.32
N PRO A 21 1.11 8.06 7.10
CA PRO A 21 1.60 6.76 6.63
C PRO A 21 0.89 6.29 5.35
N GLU A 22 -0.39 6.61 5.21
CA GLU A 22 -1.23 6.23 4.09
C GLU A 22 -0.73 6.85 2.78
N ARG A 23 -0.17 8.06 2.83
CA ARG A 23 0.44 8.69 1.65
C ARG A 23 1.66 7.91 1.18
N SER A 24 2.49 7.44 2.11
CA SER A 24 3.64 6.58 1.80
C SER A 24 3.20 5.23 1.27
N LEU A 25 2.13 4.63 1.82
CA LEU A 25 1.56 3.38 1.33
C LEU A 25 0.94 3.51 -0.06
N HIS A 26 0.30 4.65 -0.35
CA HIS A 26 -0.19 4.97 -1.69
C HIS A 26 0.96 5.12 -2.69
N ALA A 27 2.05 5.80 -2.29
CA ALA A 27 3.24 5.89 -3.14
C ALA A 27 3.89 4.52 -3.37
N LEU A 28 3.99 3.68 -2.33
CA LEU A 28 4.48 2.31 -2.41
C LEU A 28 3.69 1.48 -3.43
N PHE A 29 2.36 1.59 -3.45
CA PHE A 29 1.55 0.86 -4.43
C PHE A 29 1.89 1.24 -5.87
N LEU A 30 2.00 2.55 -6.15
CA LEU A 30 2.37 3.02 -7.48
C LEU A 30 3.79 2.61 -7.85
N GLU A 31 4.69 2.58 -6.87
CA GLU A 31 6.07 2.14 -7.07
C GLU A 31 6.14 0.65 -7.43
N LEU A 32 5.38 -0.20 -6.73
CA LEU A 32 5.28 -1.63 -7.09
C LEU A 32 4.74 -1.81 -8.50
N VAL A 33 3.71 -1.05 -8.89
CA VAL A 33 3.21 -1.10 -10.27
C VAL A 33 4.26 -0.62 -11.27
N ARG A 34 5.02 0.43 -10.94
CA ARG A 34 6.10 0.98 -11.77
C ARG A 34 7.22 -0.02 -12.00
N GLU A 35 7.57 -0.83 -10.99
CA GLU A 35 8.55 -1.90 -11.11
C GLU A 35 8.12 -3.00 -12.11
N ALA A 36 6.81 -3.21 -12.29
CA ALA A 36 6.29 -4.13 -13.28
C ALA A 36 6.11 -3.49 -14.66
N ASP A 37 5.59 -2.25 -14.71
CA ASP A 37 5.34 -1.49 -15.93
C ASP A 37 5.27 0.02 -15.64
N GLU A 38 6.23 0.76 -16.19
CA GLU A 38 6.34 2.20 -16.00
C GLU A 38 5.18 3.00 -16.61
N GLU A 39 4.62 2.54 -17.74
CA GLU A 39 3.54 3.22 -18.43
C GLU A 39 2.22 3.08 -17.67
N ILE A 40 1.94 1.88 -17.15
CA ILE A 40 0.78 1.63 -16.28
C ILE A 40 0.86 2.54 -15.05
N ALA A 41 2.01 2.61 -14.39
CA ALA A 41 2.19 3.46 -13.22
C ALA A 41 1.96 4.94 -13.53
N ALA A 42 2.45 5.43 -14.66
CA ALA A 42 2.21 6.81 -15.10
C ALA A 42 0.72 7.09 -15.36
N ARG A 43 -0.01 6.16 -15.99
CA ARG A 43 -1.46 6.28 -16.21
C ARG A 43 -2.23 6.29 -14.88
N LEU A 44 -1.89 5.39 -13.96
CA LEU A 44 -2.49 5.34 -12.62
C LEU A 44 -2.14 6.55 -11.76
N HIS A 45 -0.95 7.13 -11.95
CA HIS A 45 -0.50 8.33 -11.24
C HIS A 45 -1.14 9.62 -11.78
N LYS A 46 -1.39 9.70 -13.09
CA LYS A 46 -2.01 10.87 -13.72
C LYS A 46 -3.32 11.25 -13.01
N ALA A 47 -3.57 12.55 -12.89
CA ALA A 47 -4.73 13.10 -12.18
C ALA A 47 -6.05 12.82 -12.91
N ALA A 48 -6.45 11.55 -12.99
CA ALA A 48 -7.84 11.19 -13.19
C ALA A 48 -8.62 11.65 -11.95
N SER A 49 -9.81 12.22 -12.16
CA SER A 49 -10.72 12.65 -11.10
C SER A 49 -11.09 11.51 -10.13
N LEU A 50 -10.93 10.26 -10.56
CA LEU A 50 -11.11 9.06 -9.76
C LEU A 50 -9.96 8.09 -9.99
N LYS A 51 -9.27 7.66 -8.93
CA LYS A 51 -8.27 6.60 -8.98
C LYS A 51 -8.98 5.25 -8.99
N PRO A 52 -8.58 4.28 -9.84
CA PRO A 52 -9.20 2.97 -9.90
C PRO A 52 -8.74 2.05 -8.75
N PHE A 53 -8.11 2.58 -7.71
CA PHE A 53 -7.65 1.84 -6.55
C PHE A 53 -7.79 2.64 -5.26
N THR A 54 -7.83 1.93 -4.13
CA THR A 54 -7.85 2.48 -2.77
C THR A 54 -6.82 1.78 -1.89
N VAL A 55 -6.37 2.48 -0.85
CA VAL A 55 -5.43 1.98 0.15
C VAL A 55 -6.08 2.11 1.52
N SER A 56 -6.12 1.01 2.28
CA SER A 56 -6.59 1.07 3.66
C SER A 56 -5.55 1.74 4.56
N PRO A 57 -5.95 2.28 5.73
CA PRO A 57 -5.00 2.61 6.79
C PRO A 57 -4.14 1.40 7.17
N LEU A 58 -2.96 1.66 7.74
CA LEU A 58 -2.13 0.62 8.33
C LEU A 58 -2.86 0.01 9.53
N ARG A 59 -3.06 -1.30 9.52
CA ARG A 59 -3.75 -2.03 10.60
C ARG A 59 -2.77 -2.88 11.39
N GLY A 60 -2.95 -2.94 12.70
CA GLY A 60 -2.11 -3.69 13.62
C GLY A 60 -2.07 -3.00 14.98
N LYS A 61 -1.20 -3.49 15.86
CA LYS A 61 -0.99 -2.88 17.18
C LYS A 61 -0.10 -1.65 17.06
N LEU A 62 -0.73 -0.54 16.67
CA LEU A 62 -0.08 0.76 16.61
C LEU A 62 -0.11 1.41 17.99
N THR A 63 1.06 1.81 18.47
CA THR A 63 1.18 2.69 19.63
C THR A 63 1.39 4.12 19.14
N TRP A 64 1.23 5.10 20.02
CA TRP A 64 1.34 6.52 19.66
C TRP A 64 2.36 7.21 20.54
N GLN A 65 3.19 8.04 19.94
CA GLN A 65 4.16 8.90 20.63
C GLN A 65 4.25 10.23 19.90
N ASP A 66 4.07 11.35 20.60
CA ASP A 66 4.09 12.70 20.03
C ASP A 66 3.18 12.83 18.79
N GLU A 67 1.94 12.32 18.90
CA GLU A 67 0.92 12.28 17.82
C GLU A 67 1.34 11.50 16.57
N ARG A 68 2.41 10.71 16.64
CA ARG A 68 2.86 9.86 15.53
C ARG A 68 2.68 8.38 15.84
N PRO A 69 2.32 7.56 14.85
CA PRO A 69 2.25 6.12 15.04
C PRO A 69 3.66 5.57 15.27
N LEU A 70 3.77 4.64 16.21
CA LEU A 70 4.99 3.92 16.54
C LEU A 70 4.78 2.43 16.27
N VAL A 71 5.65 1.89 15.41
CA VAL A 71 5.65 0.48 15.02
C VAL A 71 6.75 -0.29 15.75
N SER A 72 6.54 -1.59 15.93
CA SER A 72 7.45 -2.50 16.63
C SER A 72 7.85 -3.66 15.73
N PRO A 73 9.10 -4.15 15.78
CA PRO A 73 9.53 -5.33 15.03
C PRO A 73 8.83 -6.61 15.49
N GLU A 74 8.17 -6.61 16.66
CA GLU A 74 7.47 -7.79 17.19
C GLU A 74 6.02 -7.90 16.75
N GLU A 75 5.55 -6.93 15.98
CA GLU A 75 4.18 -6.86 15.49
C GLU A 75 4.18 -6.96 13.97
N THR A 76 3.16 -7.62 13.42
CA THR A 76 2.90 -7.64 11.98
C THR A 76 1.74 -6.70 11.68
N TYR A 77 1.97 -5.80 10.73
CA TYR A 77 0.99 -4.83 10.28
C TYR A 77 0.44 -5.23 8.91
N LYS A 78 -0.78 -4.78 8.60
CA LYS A 78 -1.50 -5.14 7.38
C LYS A 78 -1.97 -3.89 6.66
N VAL A 79 -1.83 -3.89 5.34
CA VAL A 79 -2.41 -2.88 4.45
C VAL A 79 -3.16 -3.59 3.34
N ARG A 80 -4.34 -3.10 3.01
CA ARG A 80 -5.13 -3.57 1.89
C ARG A 80 -5.04 -2.58 0.74
N PHE A 81 -4.70 -3.09 -0.43
CA PHE A 81 -4.89 -2.41 -1.70
C PHE A 81 -6.09 -3.02 -2.40
N THR A 82 -7.05 -2.19 -2.81
CA THR A 82 -8.22 -2.65 -3.58
C THR A 82 -8.18 -1.95 -4.92
N THR A 83 -8.34 -2.67 -6.02
CA THR A 83 -8.32 -2.08 -7.37
C THR A 83 -9.44 -2.65 -8.24
N LEU A 84 -9.98 -1.80 -9.11
CA LEU A 84 -10.86 -2.17 -10.22
C LEU A 84 -10.09 -2.33 -11.55
N SER A 85 -8.83 -1.88 -11.57
CA SER A 85 -7.91 -2.00 -12.71
C SER A 85 -7.12 -3.30 -12.61
N GLU A 86 -7.22 -4.12 -13.66
CA GLU A 86 -6.41 -5.33 -13.83
C GLU A 86 -4.94 -4.98 -14.13
N GLU A 87 -4.69 -3.86 -14.81
CA GLU A 87 -3.33 -3.36 -15.05
C GLU A 87 -2.58 -3.09 -13.75
N ALA A 88 -3.29 -2.60 -12.72
CA ALA A 88 -2.70 -2.35 -11.40
C ALA A 88 -2.32 -3.65 -10.65
N LEU A 89 -2.66 -4.82 -11.19
CA LEU A 89 -2.29 -6.10 -10.63
C LEU A 89 -1.03 -6.69 -11.24
N ALA A 90 -0.49 -6.10 -12.30
CA ALA A 90 0.73 -6.54 -12.97
C ALA A 90 1.90 -6.93 -12.03
N PRO A 91 2.21 -6.19 -10.95
CA PRO A 91 3.31 -6.59 -10.06
C PRO A 91 3.00 -7.80 -9.17
N PHE A 92 1.74 -8.18 -9.03
CA PHE A 92 1.34 -9.26 -8.15
C PHE A 92 1.19 -10.54 -8.97
N LYS A 93 1.98 -11.55 -8.63
CA LYS A 93 1.73 -12.91 -9.11
C LYS A 93 0.57 -13.48 -8.28
N TYR A 94 -0.58 -13.66 -8.90
CA TYR A 94 -1.74 -14.31 -8.30
C TYR A 94 -2.20 -15.47 -9.17
N SER A 95 -2.74 -16.51 -8.55
CA SER A 95 -3.49 -17.57 -9.22
C SER A 95 -4.95 -17.42 -8.83
N LEU A 96 -5.85 -17.51 -9.80
CA LEU A 96 -7.26 -17.74 -9.51
C LEU A 96 -7.40 -19.22 -9.16
N THR A 97 -7.95 -19.50 -7.98
CA THR A 97 -8.26 -20.86 -7.52
C THR A 97 -9.63 -21.28 -8.04
#